data_AF-A0A0Q8ZN71-F1
#
_entry.id   AF-A0A0Q8ZN71-F1
#
_cell.length_a   1.000
_cell.length_b   1.000
_cell.length_c   1.000
_cell.angle_alpha   90.00
_cell.angle_beta   90.00
_cell.angle_gamma   90.00
#
_symmetry.space_group_name_H-M   'P 1'
#
loop_
_entity.id
_entity.type
_entity.pdbx_description
1 polymer ?
#
loop_
_entity_poly.entity_id
_entity_poly.type
_entity_poly.pdbx_seq_one_letter_code
_entity_poly.pdbx_strand_id
1 'polypeptide(L)'
;MKNLKEFDIYRCPVSHCIGWVDLIDDDNSSFFGCGECGSIWYEEKNFQKEITQIISLYEYRTKCYEEIGEKWLPALFENEDKNYEILVESEPFDKSKSFIRG
;
A
#
# COMPACT_ATOMS: atom_id res chain seq x y z
N MET A 1 12.61 -25.14 -3.00
CA MET A 1 12.84 -24.00 -2.08
C MET A 1 13.03 -22.76 -2.94
N LYS A 2 12.02 -21.90 -3.05
CA LYS A 2 12.23 -20.54 -3.56
C LYS A 2 12.58 -19.68 -2.35
N ASN A 3 13.85 -19.29 -2.27
CA ASN A 3 14.30 -18.19 -1.42
C ASN A 3 13.76 -16.91 -2.05
N LEU A 4 12.81 -16.26 -1.41
CA LEU A 4 12.45 -14.88 -1.73
C LEU A 4 12.18 -14.18 -0.39
N LYS A 5 13.25 -13.65 0.23
CA LYS A 5 13.16 -12.31 0.81
C LYS A 5 13.10 -11.34 -0.38
N GLU A 6 12.03 -11.41 -1.16
CA GLU A 6 11.64 -10.26 -1.98
C GLU A 6 11.01 -9.31 -0.98
N PHE A 7 11.55 -8.10 -0.92
CA PHE A 7 11.12 -7.06 0.01
C PHE A 7 9.59 -6.92 -0.08
N ASP A 8 8.91 -6.95 1.08
CA ASP A 8 7.47 -6.78 1.19
C ASP A 8 7.10 -5.31 0.88
N ILE A 9 7.34 -4.88 -0.35
CA ILE A 9 7.05 -3.51 -0.81
C ILE A 9 5.64 -3.49 -1.36
N TYR A 10 4.80 -2.68 -0.74
CA TYR A 10 3.38 -2.56 -1.05
C TYR A 10 3.15 -1.42 -2.03
N ARG A 11 2.13 -1.52 -2.88
CA ARG A 11 1.54 -0.32 -3.47
C ARG A 11 0.89 0.53 -2.38
N CYS A 12 0.99 1.84 -2.51
CA CYS A 12 0.41 2.77 -1.55
C CYS A 12 -1.13 2.73 -1.59
N PRO A 13 -1.81 2.51 -0.46
CA PRO A 13 -3.27 2.48 -0.41
C PRO A 13 -3.91 3.88 -0.42
N VAL A 14 -3.13 4.94 -0.59
CA VAL A 14 -3.64 6.31 -0.65
C VAL A 14 -4.15 6.61 -2.04
N SER A 15 -5.36 7.17 -2.10
CA SER A 15 -6.02 7.57 -3.35
C SER A 15 -5.11 8.51 -4.15
N HIS A 16 -5.02 8.31 -5.47
CA HIS A 16 -4.14 9.05 -6.39
C HIS A 16 -2.62 8.77 -6.25
N CYS A 17 -2.18 8.00 -5.26
CA CYS A 17 -0.76 7.71 -5.07
C CYS A 17 -0.35 6.43 -5.79
N ILE A 18 0.51 6.55 -6.81
CA ILE A 18 1.17 5.42 -7.49
C ILE A 18 2.40 4.89 -6.73
N GLY A 19 2.67 5.44 -5.56
CA GLY A 19 3.89 5.16 -4.81
C GLY A 19 3.99 3.78 -4.18
N TRP A 20 5.13 3.57 -3.55
CA TRP A 20 5.47 2.35 -2.82
C TRP A 20 5.50 2.62 -1.32
N VAL A 21 5.07 1.64 -0.55
CA VAL A 21 5.15 1.61 0.91
C VAL A 21 6.09 0.50 1.33
N ASP A 22 7.08 0.86 2.12
CA ASP A 22 8.02 -0.09 2.73
C ASP A 22 7.87 -0.04 4.27
N LEU A 23 8.25 -1.15 4.93
CA LEU A 23 8.40 -1.18 6.37
C LEU A 23 9.77 -0.61 6.71
N ILE A 24 9.79 0.58 7.32
CA ILE A 24 10.98 1.20 7.84
C ILE A 24 11.15 0.73 9.28
N ASP A 25 12.21 -0.01 9.55
CA ASP A 25 12.55 -0.53 10.87
C ASP A 25 13.85 0.12 11.33
N ASP A 26 13.76 1.03 12.30
CA ASP A 26 14.91 1.65 12.96
C ASP A 26 15.00 1.25 14.44
N ASP A 27 16.15 1.51 15.07
CA ASP A 27 16.41 1.10 16.46
C ASP A 27 15.39 1.67 17.49
N ASN A 28 14.60 2.69 17.13
CA ASN A 28 13.68 3.38 18.02
C ASN A 28 12.19 3.13 17.70
N SER A 29 11.85 2.85 16.44
CA SER A 29 10.49 2.63 15.97
C SER A 29 10.43 1.96 14.59
N SER A 30 9.39 1.15 14.39
CA SER A 30 9.04 0.62 13.07
C SER A 30 7.75 1.29 12.56
N PHE A 31 7.70 1.64 11.28
CA PHE A 31 6.51 2.20 10.65
C PHE A 31 6.47 1.87 9.16
N PHE A 32 5.27 1.84 8.59
CA PHE A 32 5.10 1.77 7.14
C PHE A 32 5.13 3.20 6.58
N GLY A 33 5.96 3.43 5.55
CA GLY A 33 6.14 4.75 4.97
C GLY A 33 6.03 4.73 3.45
N CYS A 34 5.25 5.66 2.88
CA CYS A 34 5.21 5.88 1.44
C CYS A 34 6.24 6.93 1.01
N GLY A 35 7.11 6.58 0.04
CA GLY A 35 8.14 7.48 -0.47
C GLY A 35 7.62 8.66 -1.29
N GLU A 36 6.43 8.53 -1.87
CA GLU A 36 5.88 9.49 -2.84
C GLU A 36 4.93 10.49 -2.21
N CYS A 37 3.96 10.01 -1.41
CA CYS A 37 2.98 10.88 -0.75
C CYS A 37 3.33 11.24 0.70
N GLY A 38 4.41 10.66 1.24
CA GLY A 38 4.88 10.92 2.61
C GLY A 38 3.98 10.35 3.72
N SER A 39 2.97 9.55 3.37
CA SER A 39 2.08 8.93 4.35
C SER A 39 2.80 7.92 5.24
N ILE A 40 2.45 7.90 6.53
CA ILE A 40 3.08 7.10 7.59
C ILE A 40 1.98 6.36 8.38
N TRP A 41 2.19 5.07 8.60
CA TRP A 41 1.38 4.24 9.50
C TRP A 41 2.27 3.62 10.57
N TYR A 42 2.09 4.02 11.83
CA TYR A 42 2.81 3.45 12.97
C TYR A 42 2.24 2.10 13.44
N GLU A 43 0.99 1.81 13.10
CA GLU A 43 0.35 0.54 13.47
C GLU A 43 -0.04 -0.23 12.20
N GLU A 44 0.44 -1.47 12.06
CA GLU A 44 0.16 -2.35 10.91
C GLU A 44 -1.35 -2.47 10.65
N LYS A 45 -2.17 -2.55 11.72
CA LYS A 45 -3.64 -2.63 11.59
C LYS A 45 -4.25 -1.43 10.84
N ASN A 46 -3.67 -0.23 10.98
CA ASN A 46 -4.18 0.97 10.32
C ASN A 46 -3.82 0.92 8.82
N PHE A 47 -2.61 0.45 8.50
CA PHE A 47 -2.18 0.22 7.13
C PHE A 47 -3.05 -0.84 6.42
N GLN A 48 -3.25 -2.00 7.05
CA GLN A 48 -4.09 -3.08 6.54
C GLN A 48 -5.56 -2.67 6.34
N LYS A 49 -6.09 -1.85 7.26
CA LYS A 49 -7.43 -1.26 7.14
C LYS A 49 -7.52 -0.35 5.90
N GLU A 50 -6.51 0.46 5.63
CA GLU A 50 -6.51 1.32 4.45
C GLU A 50 -6.36 0.55 3.13
N ILE A 51 -5.59 -0.55 3.11
CA ILE A 51 -5.58 -1.46 1.96
C ILE A 51 -7.00 -2.00 1.69
N THR A 52 -7.69 -2.46 2.74
CA THR A 52 -9.07 -2.94 2.63
C THR A 52 -10.01 -1.85 2.10
N GLN A 53 -9.84 -0.61 2.58
CA GLN A 53 -10.66 0.53 2.14
C GLN A 53 -10.40 0.89 0.69
N ILE A 54 -9.15 0.96 0.25
CA ILE A 54 -8.83 1.36 -1.13
C ILE A 54 -9.30 0.30 -2.13
N ILE A 55 -9.18 -0.99 -1.80
CA ILE A 55 -9.72 -2.09 -2.61
C ILE A 55 -11.24 -1.99 -2.71
N SER A 56 -11.92 -1.67 -1.60
CA SER A 56 -13.37 -1.50 -1.58
C SER A 56 -13.85 -0.31 -2.42
N LEU A 57 -13.03 0.73 -2.56
CA LEU A 57 -13.31 1.90 -3.40
C LEU A 57 -12.98 1.66 -4.88
N TYR A 58 -11.90 0.94 -5.14
CA TYR A 58 -11.35 0.72 -6.47
C TYR A 58 -10.94 -0.75 -6.64
N GLU A 59 -11.85 -1.59 -7.14
CA GLU A 59 -11.65 -3.05 -7.23
C GLU A 59 -10.34 -3.44 -7.93
N TYR A 60 -9.88 -2.68 -8.94
CA TYR A 60 -8.61 -2.97 -9.63
C TYR A 60 -7.39 -2.93 -8.70
N ARG A 61 -7.44 -2.20 -7.57
CA ARG A 61 -6.38 -2.16 -6.56
C ARG A 61 -6.13 -3.55 -5.96
N THR A 62 -7.12 -4.46 -5.98
CA THR A 62 -6.94 -5.82 -5.48
C THR A 62 -5.83 -6.57 -6.19
N LYS A 63 -5.48 -6.22 -7.43
CA LYS A 63 -4.40 -6.87 -8.19
C LYS A 63 -3.00 -6.60 -7.61
N CYS A 64 -2.87 -5.59 -6.76
CA CYS A 64 -1.62 -5.23 -6.09
C CYS A 64 -1.44 -5.96 -4.76
N TYR A 65 -2.44 -6.71 -4.29
CA TYR A 65 -2.44 -7.34 -2.98
C TYR A 65 -2.96 -8.77 -3.04
N GLU A 66 -2.42 -9.64 -2.18
CA GLU A 66 -2.91 -11.00 -1.96
C GLU A 66 -3.42 -11.11 -0.52
N GLU A 67 -4.64 -11.63 -0.34
CA GLU A 67 -5.19 -11.90 0.98
C GLU A 67 -4.68 -13.26 1.47
N ILE A 68 -3.89 -13.25 2.55
CA ILE A 68 -3.37 -14.46 3.17
C ILE A 68 -3.80 -14.45 4.65
N GLY A 69 -4.81 -15.26 4.95
CA GLY A 69 -5.46 -15.23 6.27
C GLY A 69 -6.27 -13.95 6.44
N GLU A 70 -5.97 -13.17 7.47
CA GLU A 70 -6.62 -11.87 7.75
C GLU A 70 -5.72 -10.67 7.39
N LYS A 71 -4.72 -10.88 6.52
CA LYS A 71 -3.75 -9.86 6.15
C LYS A 71 -3.61 -9.75 4.63
N TRP A 72 -3.45 -8.52 4.15
CA TRP A 72 -3.00 -8.21 2.81
C TRP A 72 -1.47 -8.23 2.77
N LEU A 73 -0.93 -8.98 1.81
CA LEU A 73 0.48 -8.97 1.43
C LEU A 73 0.62 -8.40 0.01
N PRO A 74 1.80 -7.94 -0.41
CA PRO A 74 2.01 -7.49 -1.78
C PRO A 74 1.79 -8.64 -2.76
N ALA A 75 1.03 -8.41 -3.82
CA ALA A 75 0.98 -9.33 -4.95
C ALA A 75 2.24 -9.18 -5.82
N LEU A 76 2.49 -10.16 -6.68
CA LEU A 76 3.53 -10.02 -7.71
C LEU A 76 3.22 -8.84 -8.63
N PHE A 77 4.25 -8.06 -8.97
CA PHE A 77 4.12 -6.90 -9.87
C PHE A 77 3.46 -7.24 -11.22
N GLU A 78 3.70 -8.45 -11.73
CA GLU A 78 3.10 -8.94 -12.97
C GLU A 78 1.58 -9.11 -12.91
N ASN A 79 1.00 -9.16 -11.71
CA ASN A 79 -0.45 -9.24 -11.51
C ASN A 79 -1.13 -7.88 -11.64
N GLU A 80 -0.40 -6.77 -11.49
CA GLU A 80 -0.95 -5.41 -11.56
C GLU A 80 -1.69 -5.16 -12.89
N ASP A 81 -2.68 -4.28 -12.84
CA ASP A 81 -3.32 -3.84 -14.07
C ASP A 81 -2.30 -3.12 -14.98
N LYS A 82 -2.30 -3.43 -16.28
CA LYS A 82 -1.38 -2.78 -17.23
C LYS A 82 -1.56 -1.27 -17.28
N ASN A 83 -2.74 -0.77 -16.91
CA ASN A 83 -3.06 0.65 -16.83
C ASN A 83 -3.08 1.15 -15.38
N TYR A 84 -2.47 0.44 -14.43
CA TYR A 84 -2.53 0.77 -13.00
C TYR A 84 -2.25 2.24 -12.71
N GLU A 85 -1.16 2.79 -13.23
CA GLU A 85 -0.78 4.19 -12.98
C GLU A 85 -1.86 5.16 -13.51
N ILE A 86 -2.36 4.95 -14.73
CA ILE A 86 -3.43 5.76 -15.33
C ILE A 86 -4.72 5.69 -14.50
N LEU A 87 -5.07 4.49 -14.03
CA LEU A 87 -6.26 4.28 -13.19
C LEU A 87 -6.10 5.02 -11.86
N VAL A 88 -4.97 4.86 -11.19
CA VAL A 88 -4.69 5.50 -9.90
C VAL A 88 -4.63 7.03 -10.03
N GLU A 89 -3.94 7.57 -11.02
CA GLU A 89 -3.89 9.02 -11.27
C GLU A 89 -5.26 9.61 -11.64
N SER A 90 -6.23 8.79 -12.06
CA SER A 90 -7.60 9.24 -12.28
C SER A 90 -8.45 9.31 -11.00
N GLU A 91 -7.99 8.70 -9.91
CA GLU A 91 -8.66 8.78 -8.61
C GLU A 91 -8.57 10.22 -8.05
N PRO A 92 -9.56 10.68 -7.28
CA PRO A 92 -9.44 11.94 -6.56
C PRO A 92 -8.26 11.92 -5.59
N PHE A 93 -7.57 13.04 -5.46
CA PHE A 93 -6.54 13.21 -4.43
C PHE A 93 -7.10 12.94 -3.04
N ASP A 94 -6.30 12.28 -2.21
CA ASP A 94 -6.57 12.17 -0.79
C ASP A 94 -6.74 13.56 -0.15
N LYS A 95 -7.74 13.69 0.73
CA LYS A 95 -8.11 14.95 1.37
C LYS A 95 -7.56 15.07 2.80
N SER A 96 -6.82 14.06 3.27
CA SER A 96 -6.15 14.12 4.56
C SER A 96 -5.23 15.34 4.62
N LYS A 97 -5.24 16.02 5.78
CA LYS A 97 -4.30 17.12 6.09
C LYS A 97 -3.10 16.64 6.90
N SER A 98 -3.03 15.35 7.20
CA SER A 98 -2.00 14.72 8.01
C SER A 98 -1.34 13.60 7.21
N PHE A 99 -0.02 13.52 7.32
CA PHE A 99 0.77 12.39 6.83
C PHE A 99 0.73 11.19 7.77
N ILE A 100 0.47 11.42 9.06
CA ILE A 100 0.25 10.34 10.03
C ILE A 100 -1.17 9.84 9.83
N ARG A 101 -1.31 8.51 9.64
CA ARG A 101 -2.56 7.85 9.28
C ARG A 101 -2.96 6.80 10.30
N GLY A 102 -4.27 6.57 10.38
CA GLY A 102 -4.90 5.74 11.42
C GLY A 102 -5.57 6.55 12.52
#